data_AF-A0A258B1V7-F1
#
_entry.id   AF-A0A258B1V7-F1
#
_cell.length_a   1.000
_cell.length_b   1.000
_cell.length_c   1.000
_cell.angle_alpha   90.00
_cell.angle_beta   90.00
_cell.angle_gamma   90.00
#
_symmetry.space_group_name_H-M   'P 1'
#
loop_
_entity.id
_entity.type
_entity.pdbx_description
1 polymer ?
#
loop_
_entity_poly.entity_id
_entity_poly.type
_entity_poly.pdbx_seq_one_letter_code
_entity_poly.pdbx_strand_id
1 'polypeptide(L)'
;MSNIKMKRWEPKNWIEVDVEFDIKLPVDVGGRKGSYAGMKLNIYVALKHTTKEGKRSVAVGSMDLLEIPADQPCHALAYISPAAMKAIFQKDNVTASTDIEGYGVEFIAEGKVIAAKSSLGNKPWWESKEALVLIDGMLLNKLQTPFANLFGDYDVPVKAK
;
A
#
# COMPACT_ATOMS: atom_id res chain seq x y z
N MET A 1 -19.13 -11.40 33.90
CA MET A 1 -19.41 -11.75 32.49
C MET A 1 -18.54 -12.95 32.11
N SER A 2 -19.10 -14.00 31.51
CA SER A 2 -18.32 -15.19 31.14
C SER A 2 -17.61 -14.96 29.81
N ASN A 3 -16.27 -14.96 29.84
CA ASN A 3 -15.41 -14.70 28.69
C ASN A 3 -15.15 -15.97 27.85
N ILE A 4 -15.83 -17.07 28.17
CA ILE A 4 -15.44 -18.44 27.75
C ILE A 4 -16.46 -19.05 26.78
N LYS A 5 -17.72 -18.59 26.77
CA LYS A 5 -18.81 -19.25 26.02
C LYS A 5 -19.12 -18.65 24.64
N MET A 6 -18.64 -17.44 24.34
CA MET A 6 -18.89 -16.78 23.06
C MET A 6 -17.56 -16.43 22.40
N LYS A 7 -17.35 -16.93 21.18
CA LYS A 7 -16.26 -16.48 20.32
C LYS A 7 -16.52 -15.02 19.97
N ARG A 8 -15.93 -14.10 20.75
CA ARG A 8 -16.03 -12.64 20.54
C ARG A 8 -15.12 -12.14 19.43
N TRP A 9 -14.17 -12.97 19.02
CA TRP A 9 -13.19 -12.63 18.00
C TRP A 9 -13.74 -13.00 16.63
N GLU A 10 -13.92 -11.98 15.81
CA GLU A 10 -14.14 -12.07 14.37
C GLU A 10 -12.96 -11.43 13.65
N PRO A 11 -12.50 -11.99 12.52
CA PRO A 11 -11.50 -11.34 11.68
C PRO A 11 -12.03 -9.98 11.27
N LYS A 12 -11.30 -8.92 11.59
CA LYS A 12 -11.64 -7.57 11.14
C LYS A 12 -11.21 -7.40 9.69
N ASN A 13 -11.97 -6.61 8.93
CA ASN A 13 -11.68 -6.34 7.52
C ASN A 13 -10.50 -5.38 7.37
N TRP A 14 -9.37 -5.91 6.91
CA TRP A 14 -8.25 -5.10 6.46
C TRP A 14 -8.50 -4.64 5.03
N ILE A 15 -8.05 -3.43 4.71
CA ILE A 15 -7.99 -2.99 3.31
C ILE A 15 -6.65 -3.43 2.77
N GLU A 16 -6.67 -4.23 1.72
CA GLU A 16 -5.49 -4.64 0.97
C GLU A 16 -5.36 -3.77 -0.29
N VAL A 17 -4.13 -3.34 -0.56
CA VAL A 17 -3.73 -2.66 -1.78
C VAL A 17 -2.73 -3.58 -2.47
N ASP A 18 -3.14 -4.17 -3.57
CA ASP A 18 -2.29 -4.99 -4.43
C ASP A 18 -1.76 -4.16 -5.59
N VAL A 19 -0.44 -3.95 -5.60
CA VAL A 19 0.27 -3.25 -6.66
C VAL A 19 0.96 -4.27 -7.53
N GLU A 20 0.34 -4.56 -8.68
CA GLU A 20 0.94 -5.37 -9.74
C GLU A 20 1.86 -4.52 -10.63
N PHE A 21 3.07 -5.02 -10.91
CA PHE A 21 4.05 -4.34 -11.74
C PHE A 21 5.02 -5.34 -12.42
N ASP A 22 5.69 -4.88 -13.48
CA ASP A 22 6.78 -5.59 -14.15
C ASP A 22 8.00 -4.68 -14.29
N ILE A 23 9.19 -5.27 -14.39
CA ILE A 23 10.43 -4.55 -14.66
C ILE A 23 11.11 -5.08 -15.91
N LYS A 24 11.89 -4.21 -16.58
CA LYS A 24 12.74 -4.59 -17.70
C LYS A 24 14.17 -4.21 -17.38
N LEU A 25 15.06 -5.20 -17.42
CA LEU A 25 16.48 -5.01 -17.19
C LEU A 25 17.26 -5.05 -18.51
N PRO A 26 18.32 -4.22 -18.65
CA PRO A 26 19.30 -4.35 -19.72
C PRO A 26 19.97 -5.74 -19.73
N VAL A 27 20.39 -6.21 -20.90
CA VAL A 27 20.96 -7.57 -21.09
C VAL A 27 22.27 -7.75 -20.32
N ASP A 28 23.07 -6.70 -20.24
CA ASP A 28 24.36 -6.64 -19.54
C ASP A 28 24.26 -6.82 -18.02
N VAL A 29 23.10 -6.53 -17.43
CA VAL A 29 22.82 -6.75 -15.99
C VAL A 29 21.90 -7.95 -15.74
N GLY A 30 21.77 -8.85 -16.73
CA GLY A 30 21.03 -10.13 -16.61
C GLY A 30 19.76 -10.23 -17.45
N GLY A 31 19.29 -9.12 -18.03
CA GLY A 31 18.11 -9.09 -18.89
C GLY A 31 16.87 -9.71 -18.23
N ARG A 32 16.13 -10.53 -18.98
CA ARG A 32 14.93 -11.22 -18.47
C ARG A 32 15.22 -12.18 -17.32
N LYS A 33 16.43 -12.75 -17.23
CA LYS A 33 16.79 -13.72 -16.19
C LYS A 33 17.38 -13.07 -14.95
N GLY A 34 17.50 -11.74 -14.94
CA GLY A 34 18.06 -10.98 -13.83
C GLY A 34 17.02 -10.60 -12.80
N SER A 35 17.51 -10.08 -11.68
CA SER A 35 16.71 -9.46 -10.63
C SER A 35 17.26 -8.07 -10.32
N TYR A 36 16.38 -7.11 -10.09
CA TYR A 36 16.78 -5.79 -9.62
C TYR A 36 16.96 -5.81 -8.11
N ALA A 37 18.09 -5.25 -7.63
CA ALA A 37 18.47 -5.35 -6.22
C ALA A 37 17.42 -4.75 -5.27
N GLY A 38 16.78 -3.66 -5.68
CA GLY A 38 15.65 -3.10 -4.94
C GLY A 38 15.28 -1.70 -5.37
N MET A 39 14.03 -1.33 -5.11
CA MET A 39 13.50 0.02 -5.32
C MET A 39 12.50 0.36 -4.23
N LYS A 40 12.27 1.66 -4.02
CA LYS A 40 11.27 2.12 -3.08
C LYS A 40 9.92 2.27 -3.78
N LEU A 41 8.88 1.78 -3.13
CA LEU A 41 7.49 1.99 -3.53
C LEU A 41 6.81 2.92 -2.52
N ASN A 42 6.31 4.06 -3.00
CA ASN A 42 5.37 4.90 -2.25
C ASN A 42 3.95 4.61 -2.71
N ILE A 43 3.02 4.54 -1.76
CA ILE A 43 1.61 4.26 -2.00
C ILE A 43 0.77 5.35 -1.32
N TYR A 44 -0.22 5.84 -2.04
CA TYR A 44 -1.16 6.86 -1.63
C TYR A 44 -2.57 6.32 -1.82
N VAL A 45 -3.41 6.37 -0.79
CA VAL A 45 -4.80 5.92 -0.89
C VAL A 45 -5.70 7.09 -0.50
N ALA A 46 -6.45 7.61 -1.48
CA ALA A 46 -7.43 8.67 -1.29
C ALA A 46 -8.66 8.10 -0.58
N LEU A 47 -8.97 8.65 0.59
CA LEU A 47 -10.12 8.24 1.38
C LEU A 47 -11.32 9.13 1.00
N LYS A 48 -12.54 8.55 1.00
CA LYS A 48 -13.80 9.32 0.97
C LYS A 48 -14.08 9.92 2.36
N HIS A 49 -13.09 10.65 2.87
CA HIS A 49 -13.12 11.34 4.14
C HIS A 49 -12.48 12.71 3.96
N THR A 50 -13.20 13.74 4.40
CA THR A 50 -12.75 15.12 4.36
C THR A 50 -12.60 15.62 5.79
N THR A 51 -11.48 16.25 6.07
CA THR A 51 -11.21 16.89 7.37
C THR A 51 -12.15 18.08 7.60
N LYS A 52 -12.18 18.59 8.84
CA LYS A 52 -12.95 19.80 9.18
C LYS A 52 -12.56 21.03 8.34
N GLU A 53 -11.33 21.05 7.83
CA GLU A 53 -10.75 22.11 7.00
C GLU A 53 -11.10 21.95 5.51
N GLY A 54 -11.92 20.96 5.13
CA GLY A 54 -12.29 20.73 3.73
C GLY A 54 -11.24 19.98 2.91
N LYS A 55 -10.11 19.58 3.52
CA LYS A 55 -9.06 18.81 2.85
C LYS A 55 -9.33 17.31 2.87
N ARG A 56 -9.06 16.63 1.76
CA ARG A 56 -9.22 15.18 1.63
C ARG A 56 -8.12 14.43 2.37
N SER A 57 -8.50 13.39 3.11
CA SER A 57 -7.54 12.51 3.80
C SER A 57 -6.93 11.49 2.85
N VAL A 58 -5.61 11.30 2.94
CA VAL A 58 -4.86 10.36 2.12
C VAL A 58 -3.99 9.52 3.04
N ALA A 59 -4.20 8.20 3.03
CA ALA A 59 -3.31 7.28 3.72
C ALA A 59 -2.02 7.10 2.91
N VAL A 60 -0.87 7.23 3.57
CA VAL A 60 0.45 7.14 2.91
C VAL A 60 1.28 6.01 3.51
N GLY A 61 1.96 5.28 2.64
CA GLY A 61 2.88 4.21 2.99
C GLY A 61 4.09 4.20 2.08
N SER A 62 5.18 3.67 2.61
CA SER A 62 6.37 3.39 1.82
C SER A 62 7.04 2.09 2.26
N MET A 63 7.57 1.38 1.28
CA MET A 63 8.28 0.12 1.46
C MET A 63 9.47 0.01 0.50
N ASP A 64 10.53 -0.62 0.97
CA ASP A 64 11.72 -0.90 0.17
C ASP A 64 11.61 -2.35 -0.34
N LEU A 65 11.32 -2.47 -1.63
CA LEU A 65 11.21 -3.74 -2.34
C LEU A 65 12.62 -4.27 -2.62
N LEU A 66 12.80 -5.59 -2.55
CA LEU A 66 14.06 -6.28 -2.73
C LEU A 66 13.92 -7.40 -3.77
N GLU A 67 15.03 -7.78 -4.39
CA GLU A 67 15.15 -9.01 -5.21
C GLU A 67 14.05 -9.17 -6.27
N ILE A 68 13.82 -8.12 -7.06
CA ILE A 68 12.66 -8.03 -7.95
C ILE A 68 12.96 -8.75 -9.27
N PRO A 69 12.29 -9.86 -9.61
CA PRO A 69 12.55 -10.61 -10.84
C PRO A 69 12.04 -9.88 -12.09
N ALA A 70 12.73 -10.06 -13.23
CA ALA A 70 12.43 -9.38 -14.49
C ALA A 70 11.66 -10.21 -15.53
N ASP A 71 11.38 -11.49 -15.26
CA ASP A 71 10.68 -12.42 -16.16
C ASP A 71 9.19 -12.63 -15.84
N GLN A 72 8.68 -12.04 -14.76
CA GLN A 72 7.32 -12.29 -14.30
C GLN A 72 6.64 -11.05 -13.69
N PRO A 73 5.28 -11.01 -13.70
CA PRO A 73 4.53 -10.04 -12.90
C PRO A 73 4.90 -10.16 -11.42
N CYS A 74 5.13 -9.01 -10.81
CA CYS A 74 5.46 -8.88 -9.40
C CYS A 74 4.30 -8.20 -8.68
N HIS A 75 4.09 -8.56 -7.41
CA HIS A 75 3.11 -7.92 -6.55
C HIS A 75 3.80 -7.25 -5.37
N ALA A 76 3.25 -6.13 -4.92
CA ALA A 76 3.61 -5.51 -3.65
C ALA A 76 2.33 -5.21 -2.87
N LEU A 77 2.19 -5.84 -1.71
CA LEU A 77 1.00 -5.73 -0.88
C LEU A 77 1.19 -4.70 0.23
N ALA A 78 0.21 -3.79 0.35
CA ALA A 78 0.08 -2.89 1.48
C ALA A 78 -1.29 -3.01 2.14
N TYR A 79 -1.34 -2.69 3.42
CA TYR A 79 -2.49 -2.96 4.26
C TYR A 79 -2.86 -1.75 5.11
N ILE A 80 -4.14 -1.43 5.22
CA ILE A 80 -4.64 -0.47 6.19
C ILE A 80 -5.40 -1.22 7.29
N SER A 81 -5.03 -0.95 8.54
CA SER A 81 -5.64 -1.64 9.67
C SER A 81 -7.09 -1.17 9.90
N PRO A 82 -7.98 -2.08 10.33
CA PRO A 82 -9.34 -1.72 10.71
C PRO A 82 -9.38 -0.65 11.82
N ALA A 83 -8.39 -0.66 12.72
CA ALA A 83 -8.27 0.33 13.79
C ALA A 83 -7.94 1.73 13.24
N ALA A 84 -7.01 1.80 12.28
CA ALA A 84 -6.66 3.04 11.58
C ALA A 84 -7.87 3.60 10.81
N MET A 85 -8.60 2.74 10.09
CA MET A 85 -9.82 3.14 9.40
C MET A 85 -10.90 3.65 10.36
N LYS A 86 -11.12 2.96 11.48
CA LYS A 86 -12.06 3.40 12.52
C LYS A 86 -11.66 4.74 13.15
N ALA A 87 -10.36 4.97 13.35
CA ALA A 87 -9.86 6.24 13.88
C ALA A 87 -10.16 7.43 12.94
N ILE A 88 -10.07 7.21 11.63
CA ILE A 88 -10.36 8.25 10.62
C ILE A 88 -11.87 8.42 10.44
N PHE A 89 -12.58 7.35 10.07
CA PHE A 89 -13.98 7.44 9.66
C PHE A 89 -14.96 7.49 10.84
N GLN A 90 -14.50 7.21 12.07
CA GLN A 90 -15.31 7.16 13.29
C GLN A 90 -16.55 6.26 13.17
N LYS A 91 -16.45 5.19 12.36
CA LYS A 91 -17.50 4.20 12.12
C LYS A 91 -16.96 2.77 12.20
N ASP A 92 -17.84 1.82 12.46
CA ASP A 92 -17.46 0.42 12.69
C ASP A 92 -17.19 -0.36 11.41
N ASN A 93 -17.91 -0.06 10.32
CA ASN A 93 -17.79 -0.77 9.05
C ASN A 93 -17.20 0.15 7.99
N VAL A 94 -15.93 -0.09 7.69
CA VAL A 94 -15.19 0.59 6.64
C VAL A 94 -14.78 -0.41 5.57
N THR A 95 -15.09 -0.14 4.30
CA THR A 95 -14.79 -1.06 3.19
C THR A 95 -14.14 -0.34 2.01
N ALA A 96 -13.30 -1.06 1.27
CA ALA A 96 -12.63 -0.50 0.10
C ALA A 96 -13.61 0.08 -0.93
N SER A 97 -14.70 -0.63 -1.21
CA SER A 97 -15.69 -0.24 -2.22
C SER A 97 -16.45 1.05 -1.90
N THR A 98 -16.67 1.34 -0.61
CA THR A 98 -17.48 2.48 -0.20
C THR A 98 -16.63 3.66 0.24
N ASP A 99 -15.51 3.41 0.92
CA ASP A 99 -14.75 4.42 1.65
C ASP A 99 -13.42 4.81 1.00
N ILE A 100 -12.99 4.10 -0.04
CA ILE A 100 -11.81 4.48 -0.83
C ILE A 100 -12.28 5.16 -2.11
N GLU A 101 -11.68 6.30 -2.42
CA GLU A 101 -11.95 7.04 -3.64
C GLU A 101 -11.01 6.58 -4.77
N GLY A 102 -9.74 6.33 -4.44
CA GLY A 102 -8.76 5.86 -5.39
C GLY A 102 -7.38 5.67 -4.78
N TYR A 103 -6.41 5.31 -5.62
CA TYR A 103 -5.03 5.08 -5.23
C TYR A 103 -4.04 5.77 -6.17
N GLY A 104 -2.83 5.92 -5.67
CA GLY A 104 -1.66 6.42 -6.37
C GLY A 104 -0.43 5.61 -5.93
N VAL A 105 0.49 5.37 -6.85
CA VAL A 105 1.75 4.67 -6.57
C VAL A 105 2.90 5.35 -7.29
N GLU A 106 4.07 5.35 -6.66
CA GLU A 106 5.34 5.81 -7.25
C GLU A 106 6.44 4.82 -6.96
N PHE A 107 7.15 4.41 -8.01
CA PHE A 107 8.37 3.63 -7.91
C PHE A 107 9.57 4.57 -8.00
N ILE A 108 10.48 4.44 -7.03
CA ILE A 108 11.67 5.27 -6.90
C ILE A 108 12.91 4.37 -6.92
N ALA A 109 13.76 4.58 -7.92
CA ALA A 109 15.06 3.96 -8.02
C ALA A 109 16.14 5.05 -8.04
N GLU A 110 17.23 4.85 -7.29
CA GLU A 110 18.35 5.80 -7.22
C GLU A 110 17.91 7.25 -6.87
N GLY A 111 16.87 7.38 -6.04
CA GLY A 111 16.32 8.67 -5.62
C GLY A 111 15.47 9.39 -6.68
N LYS A 112 15.19 8.77 -7.83
CA LYS A 112 14.35 9.33 -8.90
C LYS A 112 13.07 8.52 -9.06
N VAL A 113 11.96 9.20 -9.30
CA VAL A 113 10.70 8.56 -9.69
C VAL A 113 10.89 7.99 -11.11
N ILE A 114 10.80 6.66 -11.23
CA ILE A 114 10.94 5.94 -12.51
C ILE A 114 9.59 5.56 -13.12
N ALA A 115 8.55 5.44 -12.30
CA ALA A 115 7.19 5.16 -12.74
C ALA A 115 6.19 5.67 -11.70
N ALA A 116 5.03 6.10 -12.17
CA ALA A 116 3.91 6.48 -11.32
C ALA A 116 2.59 6.06 -11.98
N LYS A 117 1.61 5.68 -11.16
CA LYS A 117 0.27 5.33 -11.63
C LYS A 117 -0.77 5.87 -10.66
N SER A 118 -1.93 6.24 -11.20
CA SER A 118 -3.04 6.80 -10.45
C SER A 118 -4.35 6.21 -10.96
N SER A 119 -5.28 5.94 -10.06
CA SER A 119 -6.65 5.54 -10.41
C SER A 119 -7.58 6.73 -10.62
N LEU A 120 -7.17 7.95 -10.22
CA LEU A 120 -7.98 9.19 -10.28
C LEU A 120 -7.57 10.10 -11.45
N GLY A 121 -7.00 9.51 -12.51
CA GLY A 121 -6.53 10.20 -13.70
C GLY A 121 -5.01 10.14 -13.87
N ASN A 122 -4.49 10.82 -14.90
CA ASN A 122 -3.10 10.65 -15.36
C ASN A 122 -2.05 11.52 -14.64
N LYS A 123 -2.46 12.30 -13.62
CA LYS A 123 -1.56 13.21 -12.89
C LYS A 123 -1.30 12.70 -11.46
N PRO A 124 -0.12 12.95 -10.89
CA PRO A 124 0.22 12.61 -9.51
C PRO A 124 -0.52 13.53 -8.53
N TRP A 125 -1.81 13.27 -8.34
CA TRP A 125 -2.71 14.13 -7.55
C TRP A 125 -2.26 14.30 -6.09
N TRP A 126 -1.46 13.37 -5.56
CA TRP A 126 -0.88 13.41 -4.22
C TRP A 126 0.15 14.53 -4.02
N GLU A 127 0.63 15.17 -5.10
CA GLU A 127 1.53 16.33 -5.00
C GLU A 127 0.79 17.60 -4.52
N SER A 128 -0.54 17.66 -4.65
CA SER A 128 -1.37 18.82 -4.31
C SER A 128 -1.61 18.94 -2.80
N LYS A 129 -0.56 19.27 -2.04
CA LYS A 129 -0.58 19.36 -0.56
C LYS A 129 -1.57 20.39 0.01
N GLU A 130 -2.06 21.32 -0.81
CA GLU A 130 -3.04 22.32 -0.39
C GLU A 130 -4.45 21.72 -0.22
N ALA A 131 -4.80 20.73 -1.06
CA ALA A 131 -6.12 20.08 -1.06
C ALA A 131 -6.18 18.81 -0.21
N LEU A 132 -5.02 18.34 0.27
CA LEU A 132 -4.85 17.01 0.86
C LEU A 132 -4.24 17.09 2.26
N VAL A 133 -4.64 16.14 3.11
CA VAL A 133 -3.97 15.82 4.38
C VAL A 133 -3.39 14.43 4.24
N LEU A 134 -2.07 14.35 4.21
CA LEU A 134 -1.33 13.10 4.16
C LEU A 134 -1.21 12.53 5.58
N ILE A 135 -1.57 11.26 5.73
CA ILE A 135 -1.54 10.55 7.00
C ILE A 135 -0.53 9.41 6.87
N ASP A 136 0.69 9.68 7.31
CA ASP A 136 1.80 8.73 7.26
C ASP A 136 1.59 7.54 8.20
N GLY A 137 2.17 6.40 7.84
CA GLY A 137 2.18 5.18 8.67
C GLY A 137 0.86 4.41 8.69
N MET A 138 -0.13 4.83 7.90
CA MET A 138 -1.42 4.15 7.76
C MET A 138 -1.35 2.89 6.90
N LEU A 139 -0.51 2.92 5.88
CA LEU A 139 -0.28 1.79 4.98
C LEU A 139 0.94 0.99 5.46
N LEU A 140 0.67 -0.24 5.84
CA LEU A 140 1.61 -1.19 6.43
C LEU A 140 2.01 -2.22 5.37
N ASN A 141 3.29 -2.59 5.32
CA ASN A 141 3.70 -3.76 4.53
C ASN A 141 3.30 -5.05 5.26
N LYS A 142 3.33 -6.19 4.57
CA LYS A 142 2.96 -7.51 5.11
C LYS A 142 3.65 -7.84 6.45
N LEU A 143 4.95 -7.52 6.59
CA LEU A 143 5.75 -7.77 7.80
C LEU A 143 5.24 -7.00 9.04
N GLN A 144 4.52 -5.90 8.83
CA GLN A 144 3.95 -5.06 9.90
C GLN A 144 2.51 -5.46 10.27
N THR A 145 2.01 -6.54 9.70
CA THR A 145 0.62 -6.99 9.89
C THR A 145 0.56 -8.38 10.52
N PRO A 146 -0.61 -8.82 11.01
CA PRO A 146 -0.82 -10.21 11.41
C PRO A 146 -0.57 -11.24 10.29
N PHE A 147 -0.47 -10.79 9.03
CA PHE A 147 -0.20 -11.63 7.86
C PHE A 147 1.28 -11.96 7.66
N ALA A 148 2.18 -11.40 8.48
CA ALA A 148 3.62 -11.65 8.37
C ALA A 148 4.01 -13.14 8.41
N ASN A 149 3.22 -13.95 9.12
CA ASN A 149 3.44 -15.40 9.25
C ASN A 149 2.75 -16.21 8.15
N LEU A 150 1.96 -15.59 7.27
CA LEU A 150 1.35 -16.30 6.15
C LEU A 150 2.43 -16.64 5.13
N PHE A 151 2.71 -17.93 5.02
CA PHE A 151 3.64 -18.48 4.05
C PHE A 151 3.05 -18.30 2.65
N GLY A 152 3.72 -17.52 1.81
CA GLY A 152 3.28 -17.25 0.44
C GLY A 152 4.17 -16.20 -0.20
N ASP A 153 4.80 -16.58 -1.30
CA ASP A 153 5.73 -15.75 -2.09
C ASP A 153 4.98 -14.93 -3.15
N TYR A 154 3.78 -14.46 -2.82
CA TYR A 154 2.94 -13.68 -3.76
C TYR A 154 3.54 -12.30 -3.99
N ASP A 155 3.90 -11.60 -2.91
CA ASP A 155 4.53 -10.31 -2.94
C ASP A 155 6.05 -10.39 -2.92
N VAL A 156 6.71 -9.46 -3.60
CA VAL A 156 8.17 -9.38 -3.59
C VAL A 156 8.68 -9.09 -2.17
N PRO A 157 9.88 -9.59 -1.81
CA PRO A 157 10.43 -9.36 -0.48
C PRO A 157 10.54 -7.86 -0.17
N VAL A 158 10.20 -7.51 1.08
CA VAL A 158 10.28 -6.14 1.59
C VAL A 158 11.32 -6.08 2.70
N LYS A 159 12.14 -5.04 2.71
CA LYS A 159 13.08 -4.81 3.81
C LYS A 159 12.33 -4.62 5.13
N ALA A 160 12.69 -5.39 6.14
CA ALA A 160 12.22 -5.15 7.51
C ALA A 160 12.67 -3.76 7.98
N LYS A 161 11.74 -3.01 8.58
CA LYS A 161 12.01 -1.70 9.18
C LYS A 161 12.63 -1.85 10.56
#